data_AF-A0A518H258-F1
#
_entry.id   AF-A0A518H258-F1
#
_cell.length_a   1.000
_cell.length_b   1.000
_cell.length_c   1.000
_cell.angle_alpha   90.00
_cell.angle_beta   90.00
_cell.angle_gamma   90.00
#
_symmetry.space_group_name_H-M   'P 1'
#
loop_
_entity.id
_entity.type
_entity.pdbx_description
1 polymer ?
#
loop_
_entity_poly.entity_id
_entity_poly.type
_entity_poly.pdbx_seq_one_letter_code
_entity_poly.pdbx_strand_id
1 'polypeptide(L)'
;MQAKEINYDKVKRAVIDPMVNYFGMRMLSDDQIKAYVDDLGRFSEQALDAAWREVRLSCKTRPTIAHFMEHLKAERQSSTVISNPQDRKEYFCHANTALAERLMRSPIGQMALERGVGLSIWIGAWRDGKANYTEADIRKAVAAREDTVAQLGEFKRKDWPLFQALLSAFEAMDARERQLQARFAGAA
;
A
#
# COMPACT_ATOMS: atom_id res chain seq x y z
N MET A 1 -13.75 1.94 -32.77
CA MET A 1 -14.65 1.87 -31.60
C MET A 1 -14.01 1.17 -30.41
N GLN A 2 -13.36 0.01 -30.58
CA GLN A 2 -12.74 -0.76 -29.48
C GLN A 2 -11.75 -0.01 -28.57
N ALA A 3 -10.86 0.85 -29.11
CA ALA A 3 -9.88 1.55 -28.27
C ALA A 3 -10.51 2.54 -27.26
N LYS A 4 -11.66 3.13 -27.60
CA LYS A 4 -12.38 4.05 -26.69
C LYS A 4 -13.08 3.29 -25.57
N GLU A 5 -13.62 2.12 -25.88
CA GLU A 5 -14.28 1.22 -24.92
C GLU A 5 -13.27 0.64 -23.93
N ILE A 6 -12.09 0.22 -24.41
CA ILE A 6 -10.99 -0.25 -23.57
C ILE A 6 -10.50 0.87 -22.63
N ASN A 7 -10.36 2.09 -23.12
CA ASN A 7 -9.95 3.23 -22.29
C ASN A 7 -11.02 3.63 -21.28
N TYR A 8 -12.30 3.53 -21.66
CA TYR A 8 -13.42 3.76 -20.77
C TYR A 8 -13.39 2.81 -19.57
N ASP A 9 -13.33 1.50 -19.83
CA ASP A 9 -13.33 0.49 -18.77
C ASP A 9 -12.12 0.61 -17.84
N LYS A 10 -10.96 0.95 -18.40
CA LYS A 10 -9.73 1.17 -17.65
C LYS A 10 -9.84 2.37 -16.71
N VAL A 11 -10.22 3.55 -17.24
CA VAL A 11 -10.35 4.77 -16.42
C VAL A 11 -11.48 4.62 -15.41
N LYS A 12 -12.56 3.94 -15.79
CA LYS A 12 -13.68 3.64 -14.89
C LYS A 12 -13.23 2.82 -13.68
N ARG A 13 -12.51 1.72 -13.91
CA ARG A 13 -12.02 0.82 -12.85
C ARG A 13 -10.92 1.44 -11.98
N ALA A 14 -9.95 2.11 -12.60
CA ALA A 14 -8.77 2.63 -11.89
C ALA A 14 -9.04 3.95 -11.15
N VAL A 15 -9.98 4.76 -11.63
CA VAL A 15 -10.18 6.14 -11.14
C VAL A 15 -11.61 6.42 -10.72
N ILE A 16 -12.59 6.24 -11.61
CA ILE A 16 -13.95 6.75 -11.37
C ILE A 16 -14.68 5.96 -10.28
N ASP A 17 -14.74 4.64 -10.40
CA ASP A 17 -15.41 3.79 -9.42
C ASP A 17 -14.75 3.94 -8.02
N PRO A 18 -13.41 3.87 -7.88
CA PRO A 18 -12.75 4.13 -6.60
C PRO A 18 -13.03 5.52 -6.02
N MET A 19 -13.02 6.56 -6.86
CA MET A 19 -13.29 7.93 -6.45
C MET A 19 -14.72 8.13 -5.95
N VAL A 20 -15.71 7.63 -6.70
CA VAL A 20 -17.12 7.72 -6.32
C VAL A 20 -17.37 6.98 -5.00
N ASN A 21 -16.81 5.78 -4.86
CA ASN A 21 -16.94 4.97 -3.65
C ASN A 21 -16.27 5.62 -2.44
N TYR A 22 -15.05 6.16 -2.59
CA TYR A 22 -14.30 6.72 -1.48
C TYR A 22 -14.89 8.04 -0.95
N PHE A 23 -15.32 8.94 -1.85
CA PHE A 23 -15.88 10.23 -1.48
C PHE A 23 -17.40 10.22 -1.30
N GLY A 24 -18.05 9.04 -1.40
CA GLY A 24 -19.50 8.89 -1.24
C GLY A 24 -20.31 9.74 -2.22
N MET A 25 -19.80 9.91 -3.46
CA MET A 25 -20.38 10.84 -4.42
C MET A 25 -21.53 10.20 -5.20
N ARG A 26 -22.37 11.04 -5.81
CA ARG A 26 -23.22 10.57 -6.91
C ARG A 26 -22.33 10.21 -8.10
N MET A 27 -22.78 9.22 -8.87
CA MET A 27 -22.14 8.86 -10.14
C MET A 27 -21.98 10.10 -11.03
N LEU A 28 -20.85 10.17 -11.71
CA LEU A 28 -20.55 11.23 -12.67
C LEU A 28 -21.53 11.15 -13.84
N SER A 29 -21.86 12.30 -14.44
CA SER A 29 -22.59 12.29 -15.71
C SER A 29 -21.72 11.72 -16.84
N ASP A 30 -22.35 11.24 -17.90
CA ASP A 30 -21.63 10.68 -19.07
C ASP A 30 -20.61 11.68 -19.66
N ASP A 31 -20.95 12.96 -19.69
CA ASP A 31 -20.03 14.02 -20.14
C ASP A 31 -18.82 14.18 -19.22
N GLN A 32 -19.00 14.03 -17.90
CA GLN A 32 -17.90 14.05 -16.94
C GLN A 32 -17.02 12.81 -17.09
N ILE A 33 -17.62 11.63 -17.24
CA ILE A 33 -16.88 10.38 -17.47
C ILE A 33 -16.07 10.49 -18.76
N LYS A 34 -16.66 11.02 -19.82
CA LYS A 34 -16.00 11.25 -21.10
C LYS A 34 -14.79 12.18 -20.94
N ALA A 35 -14.91 13.27 -20.19
CA ALA A 35 -13.77 14.15 -19.91
C ALA A 35 -12.62 13.42 -19.19
N TYR A 36 -12.94 12.58 -18.20
CA TYR A 36 -11.94 11.73 -17.54
C TYR A 36 -11.29 10.76 -18.51
N VAL A 37 -12.07 10.10 -19.38
CA VAL A 37 -11.54 9.13 -20.35
C VAL A 37 -10.67 9.81 -21.42
N ASP A 38 -11.04 10.99 -21.88
CA ASP A 38 -10.29 11.74 -22.90
C ASP A 38 -8.92 12.20 -22.34
N ASP A 39 -8.87 12.68 -21.10
CA ASP A 39 -7.63 13.18 -20.49
C ASP A 39 -6.74 12.07 -19.91
N LEU A 40 -7.36 11.05 -19.29
CA LEU A 40 -6.67 10.00 -18.55
C LEU A 40 -6.48 8.71 -19.36
N GLY A 41 -7.27 8.49 -20.41
CA GLY A 41 -7.28 7.25 -21.19
C GLY A 41 -5.95 6.94 -21.89
N ARG A 42 -5.12 7.95 -22.11
CA ARG A 42 -3.76 7.80 -22.69
C ARG A 42 -2.73 7.20 -21.73
N PHE A 43 -3.02 7.14 -20.43
CA PHE A 43 -2.10 6.60 -19.44
C PHE A 43 -2.34 5.10 -19.22
N SER A 44 -1.32 4.40 -18.72
CA SER A 44 -1.44 2.98 -18.38
C SER A 44 -2.31 2.81 -17.13
N GLU A 45 -2.95 1.65 -16.98
CA GLU A 45 -3.78 1.35 -15.80
C GLU A 45 -2.97 1.48 -14.49
N GLN A 46 -1.72 0.99 -14.51
CA GLN A 46 -0.79 1.11 -13.38
C GLN A 46 -0.50 2.57 -12.99
N ALA A 47 -0.33 3.47 -13.96
CA ALA A 47 -0.11 4.89 -13.69
C ALA A 47 -1.37 5.54 -13.10
N LEU A 48 -2.54 5.15 -13.58
CA LEU A 48 -3.82 5.61 -13.05
C LEU A 48 -4.06 5.14 -11.61
N ASP A 49 -3.74 3.88 -11.30
CA ASP A 49 -3.81 3.33 -9.95
C ASP A 49 -2.83 4.01 -8.97
N ALA A 50 -1.64 4.37 -9.45
CA ALA A 50 -0.66 5.11 -8.67
C ALA A 50 -1.14 6.55 -8.42
N ALA A 51 -1.62 7.23 -9.46
CA ALA A 51 -2.19 8.57 -9.33
C ALA A 51 -3.39 8.59 -8.39
N TRP A 52 -4.28 7.60 -8.46
CA TRP A 52 -5.40 7.48 -7.53
C TRP A 52 -4.94 7.33 -6.07
N ARG A 53 -3.92 6.51 -5.82
CA ARG A 53 -3.35 6.36 -4.47
C ARG A 53 -2.86 7.68 -3.90
N GLU A 54 -2.13 8.46 -4.70
CA GLU A 54 -1.62 9.76 -4.27
C GLU A 54 -2.74 10.80 -4.07
N VAL A 55 -3.67 10.90 -5.02
CA VAL A 55 -4.85 11.79 -4.93
C VAL A 55 -5.66 11.49 -3.67
N ARG A 56 -5.86 10.21 -3.33
CA ARG A 56 -6.58 9.81 -2.12
C ARG A 56 -5.89 10.29 -0.83
N LEU A 57 -4.56 10.39 -0.83
CA LEU A 57 -3.79 10.83 0.33
C LEU A 57 -3.73 12.36 0.44
N SER A 58 -3.71 13.06 -0.70
CA SER A 58 -3.55 14.52 -0.75
C SER A 58 -4.88 15.28 -0.72
N CYS A 59 -5.94 14.74 -1.31
CA CYS A 59 -7.23 15.40 -1.41
C CYS A 59 -8.17 15.07 -0.24
N LYS A 60 -8.55 16.09 0.52
CA LYS A 60 -9.62 16.01 1.54
C LYS A 60 -11.02 16.24 0.97
N THR A 61 -11.10 16.70 -0.26
CA THR A 61 -12.34 17.03 -0.97
C THR A 61 -12.39 16.26 -2.29
N ARG A 62 -13.56 16.31 -2.95
CA ARG A 62 -13.78 15.69 -4.25
C ARG A 62 -12.65 16.07 -5.23
N PRO A 63 -11.87 15.09 -5.72
CA PRO A 63 -10.80 15.38 -6.65
C PRO A 63 -11.37 15.65 -8.05
N THR A 64 -10.61 16.44 -8.79
CA THR A 64 -10.87 16.80 -10.19
C THR A 64 -9.80 16.19 -11.09
N ILE A 65 -10.02 16.17 -12.40
CA ILE A 65 -9.05 15.68 -13.38
C ILE A 65 -7.67 16.34 -13.18
N ALA A 66 -7.62 17.61 -12.79
CA ALA A 66 -6.38 18.33 -12.52
C ALA A 66 -5.52 17.65 -11.43
N HIS A 67 -6.12 17.14 -10.37
CA HIS A 67 -5.41 16.47 -9.28
C HIS A 67 -4.74 15.19 -9.78
N PHE A 68 -5.45 14.38 -10.58
CA PHE A 68 -4.85 13.21 -11.23
C PHE A 68 -3.73 13.60 -12.19
N MET A 69 -3.96 14.65 -12.97
CA MET A 69 -3.01 15.15 -13.94
C MET A 69 -1.73 15.70 -13.30
N GLU A 70 -1.78 16.26 -12.09
CA GLU A 70 -0.57 16.68 -11.34
C GLU A 70 0.32 15.47 -11.03
N HIS A 71 -0.26 14.38 -10.53
CA HIS A 71 0.49 13.16 -10.23
C HIS A 71 0.95 12.42 -11.51
N LEU A 72 0.17 12.47 -12.59
CA LEU A 72 0.54 11.89 -13.88
C LEU A 72 1.54 12.76 -14.66
N LYS A 73 1.59 14.08 -14.40
CA LYS A 73 2.63 14.99 -14.94
C LYS A 73 3.95 14.84 -14.19
N ALA A 74 3.93 14.54 -12.90
CA ALA A 74 5.14 14.22 -12.15
C ALA A 74 5.87 12.98 -12.73
N GLU A 75 5.13 12.02 -13.28
CA GLU A 75 5.70 10.92 -14.09
C GLU A 75 6.31 11.39 -15.42
N ARG A 76 5.74 12.42 -16.09
CA ARG A 76 6.32 13.00 -17.32
C ARG A 76 7.50 13.93 -17.07
N GLN A 77 7.54 14.66 -15.96
CA GLN A 77 8.69 15.52 -15.60
C GLN A 77 9.82 14.75 -14.91
N SER A 78 9.55 13.54 -14.40
CA SER A 78 10.57 12.55 -14.08
C SER A 78 10.98 11.72 -15.32
N SER A 79 10.96 12.35 -16.50
CA SER A 79 11.65 11.86 -17.70
C SER A 79 13.13 12.29 -17.70
N THR A 80 13.72 12.63 -16.56
CA THR A 80 15.05 12.10 -16.30
C THR A 80 14.87 10.60 -16.21
N VAL A 81 15.07 9.95 -17.34
CA VAL A 81 15.28 8.51 -17.43
C VAL A 81 16.22 8.17 -16.28
N ILE A 82 15.67 7.60 -15.20
CA ILE A 82 16.49 6.89 -14.22
C ILE A 82 16.94 5.65 -15.00
N SER A 83 17.99 5.84 -15.79
CA SER A 83 18.57 4.87 -16.73
C SER A 83 19.19 3.69 -16.01
N ASN A 84 19.29 3.77 -14.68
CA ASN A 84 19.84 2.73 -13.84
C ASN A 84 18.75 2.10 -12.93
N PRO A 85 18.46 0.80 -13.08
CA PRO A 85 17.51 0.06 -12.22
C PRO A 85 17.80 0.18 -10.71
N GLN A 86 19.03 0.47 -10.30
CA GLN A 86 19.43 0.66 -8.91
C GLN A 86 18.85 1.94 -8.28
N ASP A 87 18.89 3.06 -8.99
CA ASP A 87 18.39 4.36 -8.50
C ASP A 87 16.86 4.36 -8.36
N ARG A 88 16.16 3.61 -9.23
CA ARG A 88 14.71 3.35 -9.08
C ARG A 88 14.44 2.60 -7.79
N LYS A 89 15.24 1.57 -7.49
CA LYS A 89 15.10 0.75 -6.29
C LYS A 89 15.38 1.55 -5.02
N GLU A 90 16.37 2.45 -5.04
CA GLU A 90 16.66 3.36 -3.92
C GLU A 90 15.52 4.35 -3.68
N TYR A 91 15.01 5.05 -4.71
CA TYR A 91 13.92 6.01 -4.52
C TYR A 91 12.63 5.35 -3.99
N PHE A 92 12.23 4.22 -4.56
CA PHE A 92 11.07 3.45 -4.08
C PHE A 92 11.29 2.93 -2.65
N CYS A 93 12.53 2.52 -2.31
CA CYS A 93 12.87 2.10 -0.95
C CYS A 93 12.73 3.26 0.05
N HIS A 94 13.28 4.44 -0.26
CA HIS A 94 13.28 5.59 0.64
C HIS A 94 11.88 6.17 0.90
N ALA A 95 11.06 6.36 -0.15
CA ALA A 95 9.71 6.90 -0.01
C ALA A 95 8.82 5.98 0.85
N ASN A 96 8.89 4.68 0.61
CA ASN A 96 8.10 3.71 1.33
C ASN A 96 8.62 3.46 2.76
N THR A 97 9.92 3.65 3.01
CA THR A 97 10.48 3.63 4.36
C THR A 97 9.96 4.80 5.19
N ALA A 98 9.93 6.01 4.63
CA ALA A 98 9.37 7.18 5.32
C ALA A 98 7.88 6.99 5.65
N LEU A 99 7.12 6.36 4.75
CA LEU A 99 5.72 6.02 4.98
C LEU A 99 5.56 5.03 6.15
N ALA A 100 6.32 3.93 6.13
CA ALA A 100 6.27 2.91 7.18
C ALA A 100 6.70 3.48 8.54
N GLU A 101 7.70 4.36 8.57
CA GLU A 101 8.13 5.08 9.77
C GLU A 101 7.04 5.98 10.33
N ARG A 102 6.37 6.76 9.48
CA ARG A 102 5.23 7.59 9.89
C ARG A 102 4.08 6.75 10.43
N LEU A 103 3.80 5.61 9.79
CA LEU A 103 2.78 4.69 10.26
C LEU A 103 3.11 4.13 11.64
N MET A 104 4.34 3.69 11.90
CA MET A 104 4.71 3.17 13.23
C MET A 104 4.61 4.21 14.35
N ARG A 105 4.81 5.49 14.04
CA ARG A 105 4.64 6.58 15.01
C ARG A 105 3.18 6.97 15.24
N SER A 106 2.25 6.49 14.42
CA SER A 106 0.82 6.78 14.61
C SER A 106 0.19 5.90 15.69
N PRO A 107 -0.99 6.26 16.25
CA PRO A 107 -1.68 5.45 17.24
C PRO A 107 -1.95 4.00 16.78
N ILE A 108 -2.30 3.82 15.50
CA ILE A 108 -2.54 2.49 14.95
C ILE A 108 -1.24 1.69 14.81
N GLY A 109 -0.13 2.35 14.49
CA GLY A 109 1.19 1.72 14.46
C GLY A 109 1.67 1.30 15.84
N GLN A 110 1.48 2.16 16.84
CA GLN A 110 1.79 1.84 18.24
C GLN A 110 0.97 0.66 18.75
N MET A 111 -0.33 0.63 18.45
CA MET A 111 -1.17 -0.54 18.75
C MET A 111 -0.65 -1.81 18.07
N ALA A 112 -0.22 -1.73 16.80
CA ALA A 112 0.31 -2.89 16.09
C ALA A 112 1.62 -3.40 16.73
N LEU A 113 2.51 -2.48 17.13
CA LEU A 113 3.75 -2.80 17.84
C LEU A 113 3.47 -3.45 19.19
N GLU A 114 2.57 -2.90 20.00
CA GLU A 114 2.18 -3.47 21.30
C GLU A 114 1.58 -4.88 21.17
N ARG A 115 0.87 -5.14 20.07
CA ARG A 115 0.26 -6.44 19.76
C ARG A 115 1.24 -7.42 19.09
N GLY A 116 2.50 -7.02 18.87
CA GLY A 116 3.54 -7.87 18.28
C GLY A 116 3.30 -8.21 16.81
N VAL A 117 2.67 -7.29 16.06
CA VAL A 117 2.42 -7.43 14.62
C VAL A 117 2.92 -6.21 13.82
N GLY A 118 3.72 -5.34 14.43
CA GLY A 118 4.21 -4.11 13.82
C GLY A 118 5.04 -4.36 12.56
N LEU A 119 5.84 -5.43 12.51
CA LEU A 119 6.64 -5.84 11.36
C LEU A 119 5.76 -6.19 10.15
N SER A 120 4.66 -6.91 10.36
CA SER A 120 3.72 -7.28 9.28
C SER A 120 3.07 -6.03 8.67
N ILE A 121 2.71 -5.08 9.53
CA ILE A 121 2.13 -3.79 9.13
C ILE A 121 3.18 -2.91 8.44
N TRP A 122 4.41 -2.87 8.95
CA TRP A 122 5.54 -2.19 8.35
C TRP A 122 5.82 -2.69 6.94
N ILE A 123 5.89 -4.01 6.76
CA ILE A 123 6.17 -4.62 5.45
C ILE A 123 5.05 -4.30 4.47
N GLY A 124 3.78 -4.35 4.88
CA GLY A 124 2.69 -3.97 3.98
C GLY A 124 2.68 -2.47 3.63
N ALA A 125 3.05 -1.60 4.57
CA ALA A 125 3.24 -0.18 4.27
C ALA A 125 4.43 0.06 3.34
N TRP A 126 5.55 -0.64 3.55
CA TRP A 126 6.77 -0.48 2.78
C TRP A 126 6.70 -1.12 1.38
N ARG A 127 6.08 -2.29 1.26
CA ARG A 127 5.98 -3.02 -0.01
C ARG A 127 4.81 -2.53 -0.85
N ASP A 128 3.64 -2.37 -0.22
CA ASP A 128 2.38 -2.13 -0.92
C ASP A 128 1.95 -0.66 -0.88
N GLY A 129 2.65 0.20 -0.14
CA GLY A 129 2.29 1.61 0.05
C GLY A 129 1.00 1.80 0.87
N LYS A 130 0.56 0.78 1.62
CA LYS A 130 -0.66 0.87 2.44
C LYS A 130 -0.42 1.73 3.68
N ALA A 131 -1.15 2.83 3.81
CA ALA A 131 -1.03 3.73 4.97
C ALA A 131 -2.27 3.72 5.89
N ASN A 132 -3.42 3.28 5.36
CA ASN A 132 -4.72 3.36 6.02
C ASN A 132 -5.06 2.06 6.77
N TYR A 133 -4.19 1.67 7.69
CA TYR A 133 -4.46 0.53 8.55
C TYR A 133 -5.52 0.87 9.61
N THR A 134 -6.33 -0.13 9.93
CA THR A 134 -7.41 -0.05 10.91
C THR A 134 -7.19 -1.06 12.04
N GLU A 135 -7.92 -0.92 13.15
CA GLU A 135 -7.89 -1.91 14.23
C GLU A 135 -8.32 -3.30 13.76
N ALA A 136 -9.23 -3.37 12.78
CA ALA A 136 -9.64 -4.63 12.17
C ALA A 136 -8.48 -5.31 11.43
N ASP A 137 -7.62 -4.54 10.75
CA ASP A 137 -6.42 -5.08 10.13
C ASP A 137 -5.45 -5.64 11.18
N ILE A 138 -5.29 -4.96 12.32
CA ILE A 138 -4.45 -5.44 13.43
C ILE A 138 -5.01 -6.75 13.99
N ARG A 139 -6.31 -6.81 14.29
CA ARG A 139 -6.94 -8.05 14.79
C ARG A 139 -6.73 -9.21 13.83
N LYS A 140 -6.87 -8.97 12.53
CA LYS A 140 -6.62 -9.99 11.51
C LYS A 140 -5.16 -10.45 11.50
N ALA A 141 -4.20 -9.53 11.62
CA ALA A 141 -2.78 -9.85 11.68
C ALA A 141 -2.41 -10.64 12.94
N VAL A 142 -3.01 -10.30 14.09
CA VAL A 142 -2.82 -11.03 15.35
C VAL A 142 -3.33 -12.46 15.22
N ALA A 143 -4.58 -12.63 14.75
CA ALA A 143 -5.17 -13.95 14.57
C ALA A 143 -4.34 -14.83 13.62
N ALA A 144 -3.83 -14.26 12.51
CA ALA A 144 -2.96 -14.99 11.59
C ALA A 144 -1.64 -15.43 12.21
N ARG A 145 -1.05 -14.59 13.09
CA ARG A 145 0.18 -14.92 13.83
C ARG A 145 -0.07 -16.05 14.82
N GLU A 146 -1.16 -15.96 15.60
CA GLU A 146 -1.55 -17.00 16.57
C GLU A 146 -1.80 -18.34 15.90
N ASP A 147 -2.52 -18.36 14.77
CA ASP A 147 -2.76 -19.57 13.97
C ASP A 147 -1.45 -20.17 13.45
N THR A 148 -0.52 -19.34 12.96
CA THR A 148 0.80 -19.80 12.51
C THR A 148 1.59 -20.46 13.65
N VAL A 149 1.59 -19.85 14.85
CA VAL A 149 2.27 -20.41 16.03
C VAL A 149 1.63 -21.74 16.44
N ALA A 150 0.30 -21.83 16.43
CA ALA A 150 -0.42 -23.06 16.74
C ALA A 150 -0.03 -24.19 15.77
N GLN A 151 -0.02 -23.91 14.47
CA GLN A 151 0.36 -24.90 13.43
C GLN A 151 1.81 -25.37 13.59
N LEU A 152 2.74 -24.48 13.94
CA LEU A 152 4.12 -24.86 14.25
C LEU A 152 4.20 -25.74 15.52
N GLY A 153 3.35 -25.49 16.51
CA GLY A 153 3.25 -26.30 17.74
C GLY A 153 2.76 -27.72 17.50
N GLU A 154 1.85 -27.91 16.55
CA GLU A 154 1.26 -29.21 16.18
C GLU A 154 2.18 -30.08 15.29
N PHE A 155 3.29 -29.51 14.81
CA PHE A 155 4.19 -30.22 13.92
C PHE A 155 4.91 -31.38 14.65
N LYS A 156 4.56 -32.62 14.27
CA LYS A 156 5.06 -33.84 14.94
C LYS A 156 6.55 -34.09 14.73
N ARG A 157 7.10 -33.69 13.58
CA ARG A 157 8.47 -34.01 13.17
C ARG A 157 9.37 -32.78 13.25
N LYS A 158 9.79 -32.47 14.47
CA LYS A 158 10.56 -31.25 14.78
C LYS A 158 12.01 -31.32 14.29
N ASP A 159 12.55 -32.50 14.02
CA ASP A 159 13.90 -32.71 13.45
C ASP A 159 13.97 -32.42 11.94
N TRP A 160 12.84 -32.21 11.28
CA TRP A 160 12.81 -32.00 9.84
C TRP A 160 13.49 -30.67 9.44
N PRO A 161 14.43 -30.66 8.47
CA PRO A 161 15.15 -29.43 8.09
C PRO A 161 14.25 -28.27 7.69
N LEU A 162 13.11 -28.53 7.03
CA LEU A 162 12.17 -27.47 6.68
C LEU A 162 11.49 -26.87 7.92
N PHE A 163 11.14 -27.71 8.91
CA PHE A 163 10.59 -27.23 10.18
C PHE A 163 11.59 -26.34 10.93
N GLN A 164 12.86 -26.77 10.99
CA GLN A 164 13.92 -25.98 11.62
C GLN A 164 14.15 -24.64 10.91
N ALA A 165 14.09 -24.61 9.57
CA ALA A 165 14.17 -23.38 8.80
C ALA A 165 12.97 -22.44 9.06
N LEU A 166 11.76 -22.99 9.14
CA LEU A 166 10.54 -22.22 9.46
C LEU A 166 10.59 -21.65 10.87
N LEU A 167 11.02 -22.44 11.86
CA LEU A 167 11.19 -21.99 13.23
C LEU A 167 12.21 -20.85 13.33
N SER A 168 13.37 -21.02 12.68
CA SER A 168 14.42 -19.99 12.65
C SER A 168 13.94 -18.70 11.98
N ALA A 169 13.15 -18.80 10.91
CA ALA A 169 12.56 -17.64 10.26
C ALA A 169 11.57 -16.91 11.18
N PHE A 170 10.74 -17.66 11.92
CA PHE A 170 9.81 -17.09 12.89
C PHE A 170 10.54 -16.38 14.04
N GLU A 171 11.59 -17.00 14.59
CA GLU A 171 12.44 -16.38 15.62
C GLU A 171 13.12 -15.09 15.12
N ALA A 172 13.59 -15.08 13.88
CA ALA A 172 14.17 -13.88 13.26
C ALA A 172 13.13 -12.77 13.09
N MET A 173 11.89 -13.12 12.72
CA MET A 173 10.78 -12.16 12.67
C MET A 173 10.47 -11.57 14.05
N ASP A 174 10.39 -12.40 15.09
CA ASP A 174 10.17 -11.95 16.47
C ASP A 174 11.31 -11.09 17.01
N ALA A 175 12.56 -11.39 16.63
CA ALA A 175 13.70 -10.54 16.96
C ALA A 175 13.59 -9.16 16.28
N ARG A 176 13.14 -9.14 15.01
CA ARG A 176 12.95 -7.89 14.26
C ARG A 176 11.76 -7.08 14.78
N GLU A 177 10.68 -7.73 15.20
CA GLU A 177 9.55 -7.10 15.89
C GLU A 177 10.02 -6.36 17.15
N ARG A 178 10.82 -7.02 17.99
CA ARG A 178 11.41 -6.40 19.20
C ARG A 178 12.29 -5.20 18.87
N GLN A 179 13.07 -5.27 17.79
CA GLN A 179 13.87 -4.13 17.34
C GLN A 179 13.00 -2.96 16.88
N LEU A 180 11.89 -3.23 16.18
CA LEU A 180 10.93 -2.19 15.79
C LEU A 180 10.26 -1.57 17.03
N GLN A 181 9.78 -2.40 17.96
CA GLN A 181 9.22 -1.93 19.24
C GLN A 181 10.21 -1.03 19.97
N ALA A 182 11.48 -1.46 20.12
CA ALA A 182 12.51 -0.65 20.77
C ALA A 182 12.80 0.66 20.02
N ARG A 183 12.81 0.63 18.69
CA ARG A 183 13.06 1.82 17.85
C ARG A 183 11.94 2.87 17.98
N PHE A 184 10.71 2.44 18.21
CA PHE A 184 9.52 3.31 18.22
C PHE A 184 8.86 3.43 19.61
N ALA A 185 9.48 2.89 20.65
CA ALA A 185 9.02 3.02 22.03
C ALA A 185 8.98 4.50 22.44
N GLY A 186 7.86 4.95 23.01
CA GLY A 186 7.69 6.32 23.50
C GLY A 186 7.44 7.37 22.41
N ALA A 187 7.08 6.97 21.18
CA ALA A 187 6.74 7.88 20.09
C ALA A 187 5.23 8.24 20.00
N ALA A 188 4.43 7.84 21.00
CA ALA A 188 2.98 8.04 21.07
C ALA A 188 2.59 9.39 21.70
#